data_AF-A0AAW1URD4-F1
#
_entry.id   AF-A0AAW1URD4-F1
#
_cell.length_a   1.000
_cell.length_b   1.000
_cell.length_c   1.000
_cell.angle_alpha   90.00
_cell.angle_beta   90.00
_cell.angle_gamma   90.00
#
_symmetry.space_group_name_H-M   'P 1'
#
loop_
_entity.id
_entity.type
_entity.pdbx_description
1 polymer ?
#
loop_
_entity_poly.entity_id
_entity_poly.type
_entity_poly.pdbx_seq_one_letter_code
_entity_poly.pdbx_strand_id
1 'polypeptide(L)'
;MVSLKQNIKIHKPKIKVQSILVNHNLFRTLFANKILNCAIDSFEALTDAILECRSRSFYIEIIECTENNHWFTDKLLEKIKIRDRVYRQTRRCRLDAELDVQFRKLKNEIIIRIKILKNEYFRKNWNKAGSDVRKQRKLMDGLIIPKRSNTIEYLTVNEDCVSDPITIVNELNRYFVSAVANLLKYKRNYFKR
;
A
#
# COMPACT_ATOMS: atom_id res chain seq x y z
N MET A 1 28.25 8.07 38.27
CA MET A 1 26.89 8.57 37.99
C MET A 1 26.42 8.00 36.66
N VAL A 2 25.50 7.02 36.68
CA VAL A 2 24.96 6.38 35.46
C VAL A 2 23.79 7.22 34.95
N SER A 3 23.97 7.90 33.83
CA SER A 3 22.90 8.64 33.15
C SER A 3 22.09 7.67 32.29
N LEU A 4 20.92 7.25 32.79
CA LEU A 4 19.91 6.55 32.03
C LEU A 4 19.32 7.49 30.97
N LYS A 5 19.84 7.44 29.74
CA LYS A 5 19.21 8.09 28.58
C LYS A 5 17.94 7.31 28.24
N GLN A 6 16.81 7.77 28.75
CA GLN A 6 15.50 7.30 28.31
C GLN A 6 15.35 7.56 26.80
N ASN A 7 15.21 6.48 26.03
CA ASN A 7 14.91 6.51 24.60
C ASN A 7 13.48 7.04 24.41
N ILE A 8 13.32 8.35 24.30
CA ILE A 8 12.04 8.95 23.94
C ILE A 8 11.78 8.66 22.46
N LYS A 9 10.95 7.64 22.17
CA LYS A 9 10.38 7.40 20.84
C LYS A 9 9.54 8.62 20.46
N ILE A 10 10.05 9.46 19.57
CA ILE A 10 9.29 10.58 19.01
C ILE A 10 8.21 10.00 18.09
N HIS A 11 6.99 9.92 18.60
CA HIS A 11 5.81 9.54 17.84
C HIS A 11 5.61 10.56 16.71
N LYS A 12 5.62 10.09 15.46
CA LYS A 12 5.19 10.92 14.32
C LYS A 12 3.67 10.71 14.18
N PRO A 13 2.84 11.72 14.46
CA PRO A 13 1.40 11.55 14.36
C PRO A 13 1.01 11.23 12.92
N LYS A 14 0.19 10.20 12.74
CA LYS A 14 -0.50 9.93 11.48
C LYS A 14 -1.74 10.82 11.45
N ILE A 15 -1.94 11.57 10.38
CA ILE A 15 -3.19 12.30 10.17
C ILE A 15 -4.17 11.35 9.50
N LYS A 16 -5.35 11.23 10.10
CA LYS A 16 -6.49 10.53 9.51
C LYS A 16 -7.22 11.53 8.61
N VAL A 17 -7.07 11.38 7.30
CA VAL A 17 -7.84 12.16 6.32
C VAL A 17 -9.11 11.39 6.00
N GLN A 18 -10.27 12.01 6.23
CA GLN A 18 -11.55 11.44 5.83
C GLN A 18 -11.84 11.81 4.38
N SER A 19 -12.07 10.81 3.55
CA SER A 19 -12.54 10.99 2.18
C SER A 19 -13.96 10.43 2.08
N ILE A 20 -14.89 11.26 1.61
CA ILE A 20 -16.28 10.84 1.35
C ILE A 20 -16.32 10.25 -0.05
N LEU A 21 -16.57 8.95 -0.13
CA LEU A 21 -16.64 8.21 -1.39
C LEU A 21 -18.04 7.62 -1.57
N VAL A 22 -18.43 7.35 -2.82
CA VAL A 22 -19.73 6.74 -3.15
C VAL A 22 -19.50 5.33 -3.68
N ASN A 23 -20.18 4.34 -3.09
CA ASN A 23 -20.21 3.00 -3.66
C ASN A 23 -21.15 2.99 -4.87
N HIS A 24 -20.56 3.08 -6.07
CA HIS A 24 -21.31 3.18 -7.31
C HIS A 24 -22.22 1.98 -7.61
N ASN A 25 -21.84 0.77 -7.17
CA ASN A 25 -22.67 -0.42 -7.37
C ASN A 25 -23.91 -0.36 -6.47
N LEU A 26 -23.71 -0.04 -5.19
CA LEU A 26 -24.81 0.13 -4.24
C LEU A 26 -25.73 1.29 -4.63
N PHE A 27 -25.16 2.44 -5.03
CA PHE A 27 -25.91 3.57 -5.54
C PHE A 27 -26.79 3.15 -6.73
N ARG A 28 -26.22 2.43 -7.70
CA ARG A 28 -26.95 1.98 -8.88
C ARG A 28 -28.11 1.06 -8.51
N THR A 29 -27.91 0.12 -7.60
CA THR A 29 -28.97 -0.79 -7.12
C THR A 29 -30.07 -0.03 -6.39
N LEU A 30 -29.71 0.87 -5.46
CA LEU A 30 -30.68 1.67 -4.71
C LEU A 30 -31.48 2.58 -5.64
N PHE A 31 -30.82 3.23 -6.59
CA PHE A 31 -31.45 4.14 -7.54
C PHE A 31 -32.39 3.39 -8.51
N ALA A 32 -31.97 2.24 -9.03
CA ALA A 32 -32.83 1.39 -9.85
C ALA A 32 -34.09 0.94 -9.10
N ASN A 33 -33.93 0.51 -7.84
CA ASN A 33 -35.07 0.14 -7.00
C ASN A 33 -35.98 1.34 -6.67
N LYS A 34 -35.42 2.54 -6.49
CA LYS A 34 -36.21 3.75 -6.22
C LYS A 34 -37.04 4.15 -7.43
N ILE A 35 -36.48 4.09 -8.63
CA ILE A 35 -37.20 4.35 -9.89
C ILE A 35 -38.31 3.31 -10.12
N LEU A 36 -38.06 2.04 -9.79
CA LEU A 36 -39.07 0.98 -9.98
C LEU A 36 -40.24 1.09 -9.00
N ASN A 37 -40.02 1.60 -7.79
CA ASN A 37 -41.01 1.64 -6.73
C ASN A 37 -41.70 3.01 -6.56
N CYS A 38 -41.17 4.06 -7.18
CA CYS A 38 -41.74 5.40 -7.12
C CYS A 38 -41.89 5.93 -8.55
N ALA A 39 -43.08 6.43 -8.89
CA ALA A 39 -43.22 7.28 -10.06
C ALA A 39 -42.35 8.53 -9.84
N ILE A 40 -41.53 8.87 -10.83
CA ILE A 40 -40.74 10.10 -10.84
C ILE A 40 -41.33 10.98 -11.93
N ASP A 41 -42.18 11.89 -11.50
CA ASP A 41 -43.07 12.70 -12.34
C ASP A 41 -42.62 14.17 -12.41
N SER A 42 -41.59 14.54 -11.66
CA SER A 42 -40.92 15.85 -11.78
C SER A 42 -39.41 15.75 -11.72
N PHE A 43 -38.75 16.82 -12.16
CA PHE A 43 -37.30 16.96 -12.05
C PHE A 43 -36.84 17.10 -10.59
N GLU A 44 -37.62 17.75 -9.72
CA GLU A 44 -37.31 17.78 -8.28
C GLU A 44 -37.33 16.37 -7.68
N ALA A 45 -38.37 15.58 -7.98
CA ALA A 45 -38.47 14.20 -7.49
C ALA A 45 -37.28 13.34 -7.93
N LEU A 46 -36.78 13.54 -9.15
CA LEU A 46 -35.57 12.88 -9.65
C LEU A 46 -34.32 13.30 -8.86
N THR A 47 -34.19 14.60 -8.60
CA THR A 47 -33.04 15.17 -7.89
C THR A 47 -32.99 14.67 -6.45
N ASP A 48 -34.15 14.64 -5.78
CA ASP A 48 -34.30 14.13 -4.43
C ASP A 48 -33.98 12.63 -4.36
N ALA A 49 -34.45 11.84 -5.33
CA ALA A 49 -34.11 10.42 -5.42
C ALA A 49 -32.60 10.20 -5.59
N ILE A 50 -31.92 11.03 -6.38
CA ILE A 50 -30.45 10.97 -6.55
C ILE A 50 -29.74 11.32 -5.24
N LEU A 51 -30.18 12.39 -4.57
CA LEU A 51 -29.58 12.83 -3.31
C LEU A 51 -29.77 11.80 -2.18
N GLU A 52 -30.95 11.21 -2.07
CA GLU A 52 -31.26 10.15 -1.11
C GLU A 52 -30.44 8.88 -1.40
N CYS A 53 -30.38 8.44 -2.66
CA CYS A 53 -29.59 7.26 -3.01
C CYS A 53 -28.09 7.50 -2.78
N ARG A 54 -27.61 8.71 -3.03
CA ARG A 54 -26.22 9.11 -2.77
C ARG A 54 -25.94 9.13 -1.26
N SER A 55 -26.86 9.68 -0.45
CA SER A 55 -26.69 9.72 1.01
C SER A 55 -26.64 8.31 1.63
N ARG A 56 -27.32 7.34 1.03
CA ARG A 56 -27.33 5.94 1.49
C ARG A 56 -26.20 5.07 0.94
N SER A 57 -25.45 5.57 -0.04
CA SER A 57 -24.39 4.81 -0.70
C SER A 57 -23.00 5.41 -0.50
N PHE A 58 -22.89 6.55 0.19
CA PHE A 58 -21.58 7.05 0.56
C PHE A 58 -21.01 6.30 1.76
N TYR A 59 -19.69 6.25 1.81
CA TYR A 59 -18.94 5.75 2.94
C TYR A 59 -17.74 6.67 3.17
N ILE A 60 -17.31 6.73 4.42
CA ILE A 60 -16.13 7.49 4.81
C ILE A 60 -14.95 6.51 4.78
N GLU A 61 -14.00 6.77 3.90
CA GLU A 61 -12.72 6.08 3.92
C GLU A 61 -11.75 6.92 4.75
N ILE A 62 -11.19 6.32 5.81
CA ILE A 62 -10.16 6.94 6.63
C ILE A 62 -8.81 6.56 6.04
N ILE A 63 -8.16 7.52 5.40
CA ILE A 63 -6.83 7.34 4.84
C ILE A 63 -5.82 7.83 5.88
N GLU A 64 -4.96 6.92 6.34
CA GLU A 64 -3.84 7.27 7.20
C GLU A 64 -2.72 7.88 6.35
N CYS A 65 -2.58 9.20 6.43
CA CYS A 65 -1.51 9.93 5.77
C CYS A 65 -0.44 10.33 6.80
N THR A 66 0.82 10.17 6.43
CA THR A 66 1.91 10.82 7.18
C THR A 66 1.91 12.31 6.86
N GLU A 67 1.86 13.15 7.89
CA GLU A 67 1.71 14.62 7.87
C GLU A 67 2.69 15.39 6.95
N ASN A 68 3.68 14.74 6.34
CA ASN A 68 4.74 15.41 5.58
C ASN A 68 5.16 14.72 4.27
N ASN A 69 4.28 14.00 3.57
CA ASN A 69 4.64 13.39 2.28
C ASN A 69 4.63 14.43 1.12
N HIS A 70 5.48 15.45 1.21
CA HIS A 70 5.43 16.64 0.34
C HIS A 70 5.95 16.41 -1.09
N TRP A 71 6.52 15.25 -1.43
CA TRP A 71 6.96 14.98 -2.80
C TRP A 71 5.82 14.49 -3.70
N PHE A 72 4.67 14.11 -3.14
CA PHE A 72 3.52 13.65 -3.91
C PHE A 72 2.54 14.80 -4.09
N THR A 73 2.53 15.42 -5.27
CA THR A 73 1.74 16.62 -5.57
C THR A 73 0.45 16.30 -6.32
N ASP A 74 -0.56 17.16 -6.23
CA ASP A 74 -1.83 16.98 -6.96
C ASP A 74 -1.62 16.87 -8.48
N LYS A 75 -0.69 17.66 -9.03
CA LYS A 75 -0.30 17.58 -10.45
C LYS A 75 0.25 16.20 -10.83
N LEU A 76 1.02 15.56 -9.94
CA LEU A 76 1.50 14.20 -10.17
C LEU A 76 0.34 13.20 -10.09
N LEU A 77 -0.57 13.39 -9.14
CA LEU A 77 -1.77 12.55 -8.98
C LEU A 77 -2.68 12.63 -10.21
N GLU A 78 -2.89 13.82 -10.77
CA GLU A 78 -3.64 14.01 -12.01
C GLU A 78 -3.01 13.26 -13.18
N LYS A 79 -1.69 13.37 -13.37
CA LYS A 79 -0.97 12.62 -14.41
C LYS A 79 -1.13 11.11 -14.24
N ILE A 80 -1.08 10.61 -13.00
CA ILE A 80 -1.33 9.20 -12.68
C ILE A 80 -2.76 8.79 -13.08
N LYS A 81 -3.77 9.60 -12.76
CA LYS A 81 -5.17 9.36 -13.15
C LYS A 81 -5.35 9.32 -14.67
N ILE A 82 -4.69 10.23 -15.41
CA ILE A 82 -4.69 10.26 -16.88
C ILE A 82 -4.08 8.97 -17.43
N ARG A 83 -2.88 8.58 -16.95
CA ARG A 83 -2.24 7.31 -17.32
C ARG A 83 -3.17 6.12 -17.09
N ASP A 84 -3.88 6.07 -15.96
CA ASP A 84 -4.78 4.96 -15.65
C ASP A 84 -6.04 4.93 -16.51
N ARG A 85 -6.49 6.09 -16.97
CA ARG A 85 -7.55 6.16 -17.99
C ARG A 85 -7.06 5.57 -19.31
N VAL A 86 -5.89 5.99 -19.78
CA VAL A 86 -5.29 5.48 -21.03
C VAL A 86 -5.02 3.97 -20.92
N TYR A 87 -4.46 3.50 -19.81
CA TYR A 87 -4.25 2.07 -19.58
C TYR A 87 -5.53 1.25 -19.70
N ARG A 88 -6.63 1.73 -19.09
CA ARG A 88 -7.94 1.06 -19.20
C ARG A 88 -8.45 1.06 -20.64
N GLN A 89 -8.20 2.12 -21.42
CA GLN A 89 -8.54 2.18 -22.84
C GLN A 89 -7.70 1.19 -23.67
N THR A 90 -6.37 1.15 -23.50
CA THR A 90 -5.49 0.19 -24.18
C THR A 90 -5.86 -1.27 -23.87
N ARG A 91 -6.34 -1.55 -22.64
CA ARG A 91 -6.81 -2.90 -22.27
C ARG A 91 -8.13 -3.29 -22.94
N ARG A 92 -8.99 -2.32 -23.26
CA ARG A 92 -10.25 -2.54 -23.98
C ARG A 92 -10.03 -2.64 -25.49
N CYS A 93 -9.14 -1.82 -26.05
CA CYS A 93 -8.81 -1.79 -27.47
C CYS A 93 -7.34 -2.19 -27.69
N ARG A 94 -7.06 -3.50 -27.71
CA ARG A 94 -5.69 -4.03 -27.76
C ARG A 94 -4.94 -3.78 -29.08
N LEU A 95 -5.64 -3.39 -30.14
CA LEU A 95 -5.07 -3.19 -31.48
C LEU A 95 -4.69 -1.73 -31.77
N ASP A 96 -4.97 -0.81 -30.85
CA ASP A 96 -4.63 0.59 -31.02
C ASP A 96 -3.18 0.85 -30.59
N ALA A 97 -2.28 0.87 -31.57
CA ALA A 97 -0.86 1.11 -31.37
C ALA A 97 -0.58 2.51 -30.81
N GLU A 98 -1.40 3.50 -31.15
CA GLU A 98 -1.22 4.88 -30.70
C GLU A 98 -1.51 5.00 -29.20
N LEU A 99 -2.57 4.35 -28.72
CA LEU A 99 -2.86 4.28 -27.28
C LEU A 99 -1.75 3.61 -26.47
N ASP A 100 -1.11 2.57 -27.01
CA ASP A 100 0.01 1.91 -26.32
C ASP A 100 1.25 2.82 -26.28
N VAL A 101 1.57 3.52 -27.37
CA VAL A 101 2.64 4.52 -27.40
C VAL A 101 2.38 5.64 -26.39
N GLN A 102 1.16 6.17 -26.34
CA GLN A 102 0.77 7.20 -25.39
C GLN A 102 0.87 6.72 -23.94
N PHE A 103 0.42 5.50 -23.63
CA PHE A 103 0.56 4.91 -22.31
C PHE A 103 2.03 4.80 -21.88
N ARG A 104 2.90 4.30 -22.76
CA ARG A 104 4.34 4.18 -22.48
C ARG A 104 4.98 5.55 -22.22
N LYS A 105 4.64 6.56 -23.01
CA LYS A 105 5.10 7.95 -22.82
C LYS A 105 4.68 8.49 -21.44
N LEU A 106 3.39 8.38 -21.10
CA LEU A 106 2.87 8.84 -19.80
C LEU A 106 3.50 8.10 -18.62
N LYS A 107 3.70 6.78 -18.74
CA LYS A 107 4.37 5.97 -17.72
C LYS A 107 5.80 6.47 -17.47
N ASN A 108 6.57 6.70 -18.54
CA ASN A 108 7.94 7.18 -18.43
C ASN A 108 8.00 8.58 -17.84
N GLU A 109 7.12 9.48 -18.28
CA GLU A 109 7.02 10.84 -17.75
C GLU A 109 6.74 10.85 -16.24
N ILE A 110 5.78 10.04 -15.78
CA ILE A 110 5.47 9.88 -14.35
C ILE A 110 6.67 9.36 -13.58
N ILE A 111 7.39 8.35 -14.10
CA ILE A 111 8.59 7.81 -13.46
C ILE A 111 9.67 8.88 -13.31
N ILE A 112 9.93 9.65 -14.36
CA ILE A 112 10.89 10.76 -14.34
C ILE A 112 10.45 11.81 -13.32
N ARG A 113 9.17 12.19 -13.32
CA ARG A 113 8.64 13.20 -12.41
C ARG A 113 8.72 12.76 -10.95
N ILE A 114 8.43 11.49 -10.65
CA ILE A 114 8.60 10.92 -9.31
C ILE A 114 10.06 10.99 -8.87
N LYS A 115 11.01 10.65 -9.75
CA LYS A 115 12.45 10.75 -9.44
C LYS A 115 12.85 12.19 -9.09
N ILE A 116 12.41 13.17 -9.90
CA ILE A 116 12.69 14.59 -9.68
C ILE A 116 12.10 15.04 -8.34
N LEU A 117 10.81 14.79 -8.09
CA LEU A 117 10.14 15.25 -6.87
C LEU A 117 10.73 14.61 -5.60
N LYS A 118 11.10 13.33 -5.67
CA LYS A 118 11.84 12.67 -4.58
C LYS A 118 13.17 13.36 -4.34
N ASN A 119 13.97 13.58 -5.37
CA ASN A 119 15.26 14.25 -5.25
C ASN A 119 15.14 15.68 -4.70
N GLU A 120 14.15 16.45 -5.16
CA GLU A 120 13.88 17.79 -4.65
C GLU A 120 13.51 17.78 -3.17
N TYR A 121 12.66 16.85 -2.77
CA TYR A 121 12.28 16.66 -1.37
C TYR A 121 13.47 16.25 -0.49
N PHE A 122 14.29 15.30 -0.96
CA PHE A 122 15.49 14.89 -0.24
C PHE A 122 16.49 16.03 -0.15
N ARG A 123 16.75 16.75 -1.25
CA ARG A 123 17.65 17.92 -1.27
C ARG A 123 17.16 18.99 -0.30
N LYS A 124 15.86 19.30 -0.28
CA LYS A 124 15.27 20.27 0.65
C LYS A 124 15.48 19.86 2.10
N ASN A 125 15.22 18.60 2.43
CA ASN A 125 15.36 18.11 3.80
C ASN A 125 16.83 17.94 4.21
N TRP A 126 17.71 17.58 3.28
CA TRP A 126 19.16 17.52 3.49
C TRP A 126 19.73 18.92 3.76
N ASN A 127 19.35 19.90 2.95
CA ASN A 127 19.76 21.30 3.15
C ASN A 127 19.24 21.86 4.48
N LYS A 128 18.01 21.49 4.89
CA LYS A 128 17.47 21.83 6.22
C LYS A 128 18.24 21.18 7.38
N ALA A 129 18.80 19.99 7.17
CA ALA A 129 19.66 19.37 8.17
C ALA A 129 21.00 20.10 8.30
N GLY A 130 21.47 20.78 7.24
CA GLY A 130 22.70 21.56 7.24
C GLY A 130 23.92 20.67 7.51
N SER A 131 24.82 21.10 8.38
CA SER A 131 26.00 20.35 8.84
C SER A 131 25.74 19.48 10.08
N ASP A 132 24.49 19.41 10.57
CA ASP A 132 24.15 18.62 11.75
C ASP A 132 24.10 17.13 11.41
N VAL A 133 25.17 16.42 11.76
CA VAL A 133 25.35 14.98 11.52
C VAL A 133 24.19 14.16 12.10
N ARG A 134 23.61 14.55 13.24
CA ARG A 134 22.50 13.81 13.85
C ARG A 134 21.22 13.96 13.05
N LYS A 135 20.94 15.15 12.53
CA LYS A 135 19.78 15.40 11.66
C LYS A 135 19.93 14.69 10.31
N GLN A 136 21.12 14.73 9.72
CA GLN A 136 21.43 13.98 8.49
C GLN A 136 21.26 12.47 8.70
N ARG A 137 21.80 11.92 9.81
CA ARG A 137 21.67 10.49 10.14
C ARG A 137 20.20 10.09 10.31
N LYS A 138 19.41 10.89 11.02
CA LYS A 138 17.96 10.66 11.19
C LYS A 138 17.21 10.66 9.85
N LEU A 139 17.63 11.49 8.90
CA LEU A 139 17.07 11.50 7.54
C LEU A 139 17.41 10.22 6.78
N MET A 140 18.65 9.75 6.89
CA MET A 140 19.10 8.49 6.30
C MET A 140 18.42 7.27 6.93
N ASP A 141 18.28 7.23 8.26
CA ASP A 141 17.61 6.12 8.95
C ASP A 141 16.11 6.07 8.60
N GLY A 142 15.50 7.21 8.24
CA GLY A 142 14.13 7.25 7.71
C GLY A 142 13.98 6.76 6.27
N LEU A 143 15.07 6.74 5.50
CA LEU A 143 15.14 6.23 4.13
C LEU A 143 15.36 4.72 4.10
N ILE A 144 16.17 4.24 5.03
CA ILE A 144 16.44 2.82 5.21
C ILE A 144 15.25 2.26 5.98
N ILE A 145 14.27 1.69 5.26
CA ILE A 145 13.19 0.94 5.91
C ILE A 145 13.87 -0.06 6.85
N PRO A 146 13.64 0.01 8.17
CA PRO A 146 14.21 -0.99 9.06
C PRO A 146 13.69 -2.33 8.57
N LYS A 147 14.61 -3.25 8.22
CA LYS A 147 14.23 -4.64 7.94
C LYS A 147 13.37 -5.04 9.13
N ARG A 148 12.10 -5.43 8.89
CA ARG A 148 11.26 -5.97 9.95
C ARG A 148 12.11 -7.04 10.63
N SER A 149 12.42 -6.88 11.91
CA SER A 149 13.06 -7.96 12.64
C SER A 149 11.99 -9.02 12.76
N ASN A 150 11.99 -9.96 11.83
CA ASN A 150 11.18 -11.17 11.93
C ASN A 150 11.87 -12.07 12.98
N THR A 151 11.97 -11.56 14.20
CA THR A 151 12.43 -12.32 15.35
C THR A 151 11.32 -13.28 15.71
N ILE A 152 11.62 -14.57 15.59
CA ILE A 152 10.75 -15.64 16.08
C ILE A 152 10.96 -15.66 17.60
N GLU A 153 9.92 -15.32 18.37
CA GLU A 153 9.98 -15.27 19.84
C GLU A 153 9.87 -16.66 20.47
N TYR A 154 9.13 -17.57 19.83
CA TYR A 154 9.00 -18.96 20.26
C TYR A 154 8.62 -19.87 19.09
N LEU A 155 8.87 -21.16 19.25
CA LEU A 155 8.52 -22.25 18.33
C LEU A 155 7.81 -23.35 19.12
N THR A 156 6.67 -23.83 18.62
CA THR A 156 5.97 -24.98 19.22
C THR A 156 6.42 -26.26 18.52
N VAL A 157 7.04 -27.18 19.27
CA VAL A 157 7.50 -28.48 18.77
C VAL A 157 6.93 -29.55 19.69
N ASN A 158 6.10 -30.46 19.15
CA ASN A 158 5.45 -31.54 19.91
C ASN A 158 4.72 -31.04 21.18
N GLU A 159 3.92 -29.97 21.02
CA GLU A 159 3.14 -29.33 22.10
C GLU A 159 3.98 -28.57 23.15
N ASP A 160 5.30 -28.67 23.12
CA ASP A 160 6.20 -27.89 23.95
C ASP A 160 6.58 -26.54 23.31
N CYS A 161 6.66 -25.50 24.14
CA CYS A 161 7.00 -24.15 23.71
C CYS A 161 8.50 -23.88 23.92
N VAL A 162 9.25 -23.73 22.82
CA VAL A 162 10.69 -23.47 22.82
C VAL A 162 10.92 -21.98 22.57
N SER A 163 11.53 -21.29 23.53
CA SER A 163 11.87 -19.86 23.44
C SER A 163 13.37 -19.57 23.30
N ASP A 164 14.22 -20.56 23.54
CA ASP A 164 15.67 -20.40 23.43
C ASP A 164 16.09 -20.29 21.94
N PRO A 165 16.77 -19.21 21.51
CA PRO A 165 17.10 -19.00 20.10
C PRO A 165 17.97 -20.10 19.47
N ILE A 166 18.92 -20.66 20.23
CA ILE A 166 19.80 -21.73 19.73
C ILE A 166 18.96 -22.99 19.49
N THR A 167 18.07 -23.30 20.43
CA THR A 167 17.16 -24.43 20.33
C THR A 167 16.17 -24.26 19.16
N ILE A 168 15.61 -23.07 18.96
CA ILE A 168 14.75 -22.76 17.80
C ILE A 168 15.49 -23.03 16.48
N VAL A 169 16.73 -22.55 16.34
CA VAL A 169 17.54 -22.76 15.13
C VAL A 169 17.80 -24.25 14.90
N ASN A 170 18.11 -25.00 15.96
CA ASN A 170 18.37 -26.43 15.86
C ASN A 170 17.12 -27.21 15.45
N GLU A 171 15.95 -26.87 16.00
CA GLU A 171 14.69 -27.52 15.61
C GLU A 171 14.27 -27.18 14.17
N LEU A 172 14.45 -25.94 13.74
CA LEU A 172 14.23 -25.56 12.33
C LEU A 172 15.17 -26.32 11.40
N ASN A 173 16.46 -26.40 11.73
CA ASN A 173 17.43 -27.17 10.96
C ASN A 173 17.04 -28.65 10.87
N ARG A 174 16.65 -29.26 11.99
CA ARG A 174 16.19 -30.66 12.03
C ARG A 174 14.97 -30.87 11.16
N TYR A 175 13.98 -29.98 11.23
CA TYR A 175 12.78 -30.02 10.40
C TYR A 175 13.13 -29.99 8.92
N PHE A 176 13.94 -29.02 8.47
CA PHE A 176 14.28 -28.90 7.05
C PHE A 176 15.13 -30.07 6.54
N VAL A 177 16.08 -30.57 7.33
CA VAL A 177 16.86 -31.76 6.98
C VAL A 177 15.96 -32.99 6.84
N SER A 178 15.00 -33.18 7.75
CA SER A 178 14.06 -34.30 7.69
C SER A 178 13.13 -34.20 6.47
N ALA A 179 12.64 -33.00 6.15
CA ALA A 179 11.79 -32.76 4.99
C ALA A 179 12.52 -33.09 3.68
N VAL A 180 13.78 -32.68 3.56
CA VAL A 180 14.63 -33.00 2.39
C VAL A 180 14.89 -34.50 2.29
N ALA A 181 15.22 -35.16 3.41
CA ALA A 181 15.43 -36.60 3.44
C ALA A 181 14.18 -37.39 3.00
N ASN A 182 13.00 -36.96 3.44
CA ASN A 182 11.72 -37.57 3.04
C ASN A 182 11.41 -37.35 1.56
N LEU A 183 11.67 -36.16 1.02
CA LEU A 183 11.53 -35.88 -0.42
C LEU A 183 12.47 -36.75 -1.27
N LEU A 184 13.71 -36.96 -0.83
CA LEU A 184 14.68 -37.80 -1.54
C LEU A 184 14.31 -39.29 -1.52
N LYS A 185 13.77 -39.79 -0.39
CA LYS A 185 13.20 -41.15 -0.31
C LYS A 185 12.03 -41.33 -1.27
N TYR A 186 11.14 -40.35 -1.36
CA TYR A 186 9.99 -40.39 -2.27
C TYR A 186 10.42 -40.45 -3.73
N LYS A 187 11.41 -39.65 -4.14
CA LYS A 187 11.98 -39.69 -5.51
C LYS A 187 12.64 -41.04 -5.82
N ARG A 188 13.43 -41.61 -4.90
CA ARG A 188 14.08 -42.91 -5.10
C ARG A 188 13.10 -44.06 -5.32
N ASN A 189 11.94 -44.02 -4.68
CA ASN A 189 10.89 -45.04 -4.86
C ASN A 189 10.13 -44.88 -6.19
N TYR A 190 10.07 -43.65 -6.72
CA TYR A 190 9.43 -43.36 -8.01
C TYR A 190 10.27 -43.80 -9.23
N PHE A 191 11.59 -43.83 -9.09
CA PHE A 191 12.53 -44.26 -10.16
C PHE A 191 12.93 -45.75 -10.08
N LYS A 192 12.35 -46.52 -9.15
CA LYS A 192 12.55 -47.97 -9.01
C LYS A 192 11.36 -48.81 -9.52
N ARG A 193 10.37 -48.18 -10.15
CA ARG A 193 9.31 -48.81 -10.95
C ARG A 193 9.58 -48.52 -12.41
#